data_AF-B1CC21-F1
#
_entry.id   AF-B1CC21-F1
#
_cell.length_a   1.000
_cell.length_b   1.000
_cell.length_c   1.000
_cell.angle_alpha   90.00
_cell.angle_beta   90.00
_cell.angle_gamma   90.00
#
_symmetry.space_group_name_H-M   'P 1'
#
loop_
_entity.id
_entity.type
_entity.pdbx_description
1 polymer ?
#
loop_
_entity_poly.entity_id
_entity_poly.type
_entity_poly.pdbx_seq_one_letter_code
_entity_poly.pdbx_strand_id
1 'polypeptide(L)'
;MSTNHNAAGEAAKIVELLPGVNCGGYGGCGKETCQECAEAIANGASVALCPACTQDKVDEIAKIMGTESVEVKDEVAFILCNGDSAGKERFKDLKSCAEAANLGFKRGECKDGCIGIGSCIDFCKFDAMTLSNGRVIIDKEKCSGCGACANAESCVQNIITMIPRDATNFIPCSSKEEDDEKTREICGFGCIACSDCVRACPEGAIEIIDNHAVIDYDKCVGCVACTVKCKKKIIIDTMHDLTKLKDKVAFVKCNGGKKASEVYENLGITDCSEAVAKINPKDYNICTTGCTGQGNCTKVCRYDAISIVDGTAKVDPDKCVGCKDCTYACPKDLIVMVPYKGIKLVPCSSTEDYEDKAKVCDSACIGCEDCKVNCPNEAIYMEDAHAVIDSDLCENCEVCQYMCPRSVIVEQEVPEYNYLQRDALGIREGE
;
A
#
# COMPACT_ATOMS: atom_id res chain seq x y z
N MET A 1 -51.84 4.92 32.26
CA MET A 1 -52.45 5.95 31.41
C MET A 1 -52.11 5.56 29.98
N SER A 2 -53.06 4.95 29.26
CA SER A 2 -52.90 4.55 27.87
C SER A 2 -53.01 5.78 26.97
N THR A 3 -51.90 6.22 26.40
CA THR A 3 -51.92 7.03 25.18
C THR A 3 -52.25 6.09 24.02
N ASN A 4 -53.33 6.37 23.31
CA ASN A 4 -53.63 5.73 22.03
C ASN A 4 -52.49 6.06 21.05
N HIS A 5 -51.50 5.17 20.93
CA HIS A 5 -50.48 5.28 19.89
C HIS A 5 -51.16 5.13 18.53
N ASN A 6 -51.26 6.22 17.77
CA ASN A 6 -51.68 6.17 16.39
C ASN A 6 -50.46 5.83 15.53
N ALA A 7 -49.98 4.59 15.65
CA ALA A 7 -48.77 4.11 14.98
C ALA A 7 -48.82 4.33 13.46
N ALA A 8 -50.02 4.19 12.85
CA ALA A 8 -50.21 4.45 11.43
C ALA A 8 -50.04 5.94 11.04
N GLY A 9 -50.51 6.86 11.89
CA GLY A 9 -50.34 8.29 11.70
C GLY A 9 -48.92 8.78 11.98
N GLU A 10 -48.22 8.13 12.90
CA GLU A 10 -46.79 8.39 13.20
C GLU A 10 -45.91 7.92 12.04
N ALA A 11 -46.10 6.68 11.56
CA ALA A 11 -45.36 6.13 10.42
C ALA A 11 -45.46 7.00 9.15
N ALA A 12 -46.65 7.54 8.85
CA ALA A 12 -46.86 8.41 7.70
C ALA A 12 -46.05 9.72 7.77
N LYS A 13 -45.75 10.24 8.97
CA LYS A 13 -44.89 11.43 9.14
C LYS A 13 -43.41 11.05 9.10
N ILE A 14 -43.07 9.91 9.69
CA ILE A 14 -41.68 9.43 9.76
C ILE A 14 -41.15 9.12 8.35
N VAL A 15 -41.96 8.50 7.48
CA VAL A 15 -41.52 8.12 6.13
C VAL A 15 -41.08 9.33 5.28
N GLU A 16 -41.68 10.51 5.49
CA GLU A 16 -41.29 11.76 4.82
C GLU A 16 -39.90 12.28 5.26
N LEU A 17 -39.40 11.81 6.41
CA LEU A 17 -38.09 12.17 6.96
C LEU A 17 -37.01 11.14 6.60
N LEU A 18 -37.39 9.99 6.06
CA LEU A 18 -36.47 8.97 5.60
C LEU A 18 -35.93 9.29 4.19
N PRO A 19 -34.82 8.68 3.76
CA PRO A 19 -34.21 8.99 2.45
C PRO A 19 -35.09 8.68 1.23
N GLY A 20 -36.15 7.88 1.37
CA GLY A 20 -37.08 7.57 0.28
C GLY A 20 -36.53 6.65 -0.82
N VAL A 21 -35.29 6.17 -0.69
CA VAL A 21 -34.59 5.41 -1.76
C VAL A 21 -35.01 3.95 -1.88
N ASN A 22 -35.75 3.40 -0.89
CA ASN A 22 -36.20 2.01 -0.84
C ASN A 22 -35.07 1.02 -1.21
N CYS A 23 -34.07 0.90 -0.34
CA CYS A 23 -32.87 0.11 -0.60
C CYS A 23 -33.08 -1.41 -0.58
N GLY A 24 -34.33 -1.90 -0.60
CA GLY A 24 -34.65 -3.33 -0.76
C GLY A 24 -34.17 -4.23 0.38
N GLY A 25 -34.07 -3.72 1.60
CA GLY A 25 -33.61 -4.51 2.75
C GLY A 25 -32.10 -4.57 2.93
N TYR A 26 -31.32 -3.98 2.01
CA TYR A 26 -29.86 -4.10 2.05
C TYR A 26 -29.17 -3.15 3.02
N GLY A 27 -29.75 -1.98 3.29
CA GLY A 27 -29.23 -1.02 4.25
C GLY A 27 -29.31 -1.52 5.69
N GLY A 28 -28.60 -0.87 6.61
CA GLY A 28 -28.46 -1.34 8.00
C GLY A 28 -29.77 -1.40 8.81
N CYS A 29 -30.87 -0.82 8.34
CA CYS A 29 -32.19 -1.00 8.95
C CYS A 29 -32.85 -2.35 8.66
N GLY A 30 -32.42 -3.06 7.61
CA GLY A 30 -32.94 -4.36 7.20
C GLY A 30 -34.39 -4.37 6.72
N LYS A 31 -34.95 -3.24 6.29
CA LYS A 31 -36.34 -3.11 5.82
C LYS A 31 -36.41 -2.98 4.31
N GLU A 32 -37.37 -3.66 3.67
CA GLU A 32 -37.50 -3.67 2.20
C GLU A 32 -37.79 -2.27 1.67
N THR A 33 -38.62 -1.52 2.41
CA THR A 33 -39.04 -0.16 2.05
C THR A 33 -38.84 0.84 3.18
N CYS A 34 -38.76 2.12 2.83
CA CYS A 34 -38.76 3.22 3.81
C CYS A 34 -40.06 3.23 4.62
N GLN A 35 -41.18 2.82 4.03
CA GLN A 35 -42.47 2.69 4.73
C GLN A 35 -42.38 1.67 5.88
N GLU A 36 -41.85 0.47 5.62
CA GLU A 36 -41.63 -0.54 6.66
C GLU A 36 -40.66 -0.09 7.75
N CYS A 37 -39.64 0.71 7.39
CA CYS A 37 -38.75 1.34 8.36
C CYS A 37 -39.50 2.33 9.25
N ALA A 38 -40.32 3.19 8.66
CA ALA A 38 -41.14 4.13 9.41
C ALA A 38 -42.14 3.43 10.34
N GLU A 39 -42.77 2.35 9.87
CA GLU A 39 -43.65 1.52 10.69
C GLU A 39 -42.90 0.82 11.82
N ALA A 40 -41.69 0.33 11.59
CA ALA A 40 -40.87 -0.26 12.64
C ALA A 40 -40.52 0.76 13.73
N ILE A 41 -40.16 1.99 13.35
CA ILE A 41 -39.90 3.09 14.30
C ILE A 41 -41.18 3.43 15.07
N ALA A 42 -42.32 3.58 14.39
CA ALA A 42 -43.61 3.83 15.02
C ALA A 42 -44.03 2.72 16.01
N ASN A 43 -43.58 1.49 15.78
CA ASN A 43 -43.80 0.34 16.67
C ASN A 43 -42.72 0.19 17.76
N GLY A 44 -41.88 1.21 17.98
CA GLY A 44 -40.93 1.27 19.09
C GLY A 44 -39.50 0.82 18.76
N ALA A 45 -39.15 0.66 17.48
CA ALA A 45 -37.73 0.56 17.10
C ALA A 45 -37.02 1.90 17.34
N SER A 46 -35.68 1.89 17.31
CA SER A 46 -34.86 3.10 17.49
C SER A 46 -35.26 4.21 16.52
N VAL A 47 -35.32 5.46 16.99
CA VAL A 47 -35.54 6.65 16.15
C VAL A 47 -34.41 6.88 15.13
N ALA A 48 -33.23 6.28 15.38
CA ALA A 48 -32.10 6.24 14.47
C ALA A 48 -32.01 4.90 13.70
N LEU A 49 -33.14 4.19 13.51
CA LEU A 49 -33.13 2.87 12.85
C LEU A 49 -32.53 2.90 11.44
N CYS A 50 -32.75 3.97 10.69
CA CYS A 50 -32.13 4.15 9.37
C CYS A 50 -30.77 4.83 9.52
N PRO A 51 -29.64 4.14 9.23
CA PRO A 51 -28.31 4.75 9.37
C PRO A 51 -28.04 5.89 8.38
N ALA A 52 -28.86 6.01 7.33
CA ALA A 52 -28.75 7.05 6.31
C ALA A 52 -29.43 8.37 6.69
N CYS A 53 -30.08 8.45 7.85
CA CYS A 53 -30.69 9.67 8.34
C CYS A 53 -29.65 10.56 9.01
N THR A 54 -29.70 11.86 8.72
CA THR A 54 -28.89 12.86 9.42
C THR A 54 -29.39 13.09 10.84
N GLN A 55 -28.54 13.69 11.70
CA GLN A 55 -28.93 14.02 13.07
C GLN A 55 -30.22 14.85 13.14
N ASP A 56 -30.34 15.88 12.29
CA ASP A 56 -31.53 16.73 12.22
C ASP A 56 -32.81 15.91 11.98
N LYS A 57 -32.74 14.90 11.09
CA LYS A 57 -33.88 14.04 10.77
C LYS A 57 -34.21 13.09 11.92
N VAL A 58 -33.20 12.54 12.60
CA VAL A 58 -33.43 11.71 13.80
C VAL A 58 -34.05 12.51 14.93
N ASP A 59 -33.63 13.77 15.14
CA ASP A 59 -34.21 14.67 16.13
C ASP A 59 -35.70 14.99 15.81
N GLU A 60 -36.02 15.18 14.54
CA GLU A 60 -37.41 15.35 14.08
C GLU A 60 -38.26 14.08 14.32
N ILE A 61 -37.71 12.90 14.04
CA ILE A 61 -38.38 11.61 14.29
C ILE A 61 -38.61 11.41 15.80
N ALA A 62 -37.62 11.72 16.64
CA ALA A 62 -37.74 11.63 18.10
C ALA A 62 -38.87 12.53 18.65
N LYS A 63 -39.02 13.74 18.10
CA LYS A 63 -40.15 14.63 18.44
C LYS A 63 -41.50 14.04 18.04
N ILE A 64 -41.58 13.36 16.90
CA ILE A 64 -42.82 12.68 16.47
C ILE A 64 -43.15 11.53 17.43
N MET A 65 -42.15 10.74 17.81
CA MET A 65 -42.29 9.59 18.70
C MET A 65 -42.47 9.96 20.18
N GLY A 66 -42.15 11.21 20.55
CA GLY A 66 -42.17 11.64 21.94
C GLY A 66 -41.09 10.97 22.80
N THR A 67 -39.97 10.59 22.19
CA THR A 67 -38.82 9.93 22.84
C THR A 67 -37.59 10.83 22.84
N GLU A 68 -36.57 10.44 23.59
CA GLU A 68 -35.25 11.08 23.47
C GLU A 68 -34.63 10.79 22.11
N SER A 69 -33.84 11.74 21.61
CA SER A 69 -33.05 11.54 20.38
C SER A 69 -31.86 10.62 20.65
N VAL A 70 -31.36 10.01 19.59
CA VAL A 70 -30.17 9.16 19.60
C VAL A 70 -29.12 9.84 18.72
N GLU A 71 -27.88 9.88 19.22
CA GLU A 71 -26.74 10.37 18.44
C GLU A 71 -26.48 9.44 17.25
N VAL A 72 -26.48 10.01 16.05
CA VAL A 72 -26.23 9.28 14.81
C VAL A 72 -24.74 9.06 14.65
N LYS A 73 -24.36 7.83 14.29
CA LYS A 73 -23.01 7.54 13.83
C LYS A 73 -22.86 8.00 12.39
N ASP A 74 -22.10 9.06 12.18
CA ASP A 74 -21.78 9.53 10.84
C ASP A 74 -20.68 8.65 10.23
N GLU A 75 -21.09 7.70 9.39
CA GLU A 75 -20.21 6.70 8.81
C GLU A 75 -20.12 6.81 7.28
N VAL A 76 -19.01 6.33 6.74
CA VAL A 76 -18.75 6.19 5.31
C VAL A 76 -18.31 4.77 4.99
N ALA A 77 -18.69 4.27 3.82
CA ALA A 77 -18.24 2.97 3.35
C ALA A 77 -16.75 3.01 3.01
N PHE A 78 -16.02 1.97 3.42
CA PHE A 78 -14.60 1.77 3.15
C PHE A 78 -14.33 0.35 2.69
N ILE A 79 -13.44 0.21 1.70
CA ILE A 79 -13.09 -1.08 1.12
C ILE A 79 -11.73 -1.54 1.66
N LEU A 80 -11.71 -2.70 2.30
CA LEU A 80 -10.52 -3.37 2.84
C LEU A 80 -9.65 -4.00 1.74
N CYS A 81 -9.43 -3.30 0.62
CA CYS A 81 -8.57 -3.74 -0.48
C CYS A 81 -8.09 -2.55 -1.32
N ASN A 82 -6.78 -2.30 -1.34
CA ASN A 82 -6.13 -1.44 -2.33
C ASN A 82 -5.35 -2.24 -3.41
N GLY A 83 -5.40 -3.57 -3.35
CA GLY A 83 -4.71 -4.46 -4.29
C GLY A 83 -5.41 -4.63 -5.64
N ASP A 84 -4.77 -5.37 -6.53
CA ASP A 84 -5.25 -5.77 -7.85
C ASP A 84 -5.20 -7.30 -8.09
N SER A 85 -4.64 -8.05 -7.15
CA SER A 85 -4.36 -9.48 -7.25
C SER A 85 -5.58 -10.40 -7.16
N ALA A 86 -6.79 -9.89 -6.94
CA ALA A 86 -8.00 -10.71 -6.74
C ALA A 86 -8.63 -11.18 -8.07
N GLY A 87 -7.79 -11.64 -9.00
CA GLY A 87 -8.22 -12.15 -10.31
C GLY A 87 -8.89 -11.10 -11.21
N LYS A 88 -8.72 -9.80 -10.94
CA LYS A 88 -9.46 -8.70 -11.59
C LYS A 88 -9.44 -8.78 -13.12
N GLU A 89 -8.25 -8.97 -13.69
CA GLU A 89 -8.09 -9.07 -15.14
C GLU A 89 -8.81 -10.30 -15.74
N ARG A 90 -8.79 -11.43 -15.02
CA ARG A 90 -9.47 -12.66 -15.45
C ARG A 90 -10.99 -12.54 -15.35
N PHE A 91 -11.46 -11.74 -14.41
CA PHE A 91 -12.88 -11.59 -14.10
C PHE A 91 -13.54 -10.38 -14.76
N LYS A 92 -12.80 -9.56 -15.52
CA LYS A 92 -13.27 -8.29 -16.09
C LYS A 92 -14.52 -8.39 -16.97
N ASP A 93 -14.73 -9.54 -17.61
CA ASP A 93 -15.85 -9.78 -18.53
C ASP A 93 -17.05 -10.49 -17.87
N LEU A 94 -16.97 -10.78 -16.56
CA LEU A 94 -18.06 -11.41 -15.81
C LEU A 94 -19.10 -10.38 -15.36
N LYS A 95 -20.32 -10.86 -15.09
CA LYS A 95 -21.45 -9.97 -14.80
C LYS A 95 -21.55 -9.58 -13.33
N SER A 96 -20.99 -10.39 -12.42
CA SER A 96 -21.11 -10.15 -10.98
C SER A 96 -19.94 -10.70 -10.19
N CYS A 97 -19.65 -10.08 -9.04
CA CYS A 97 -18.71 -10.60 -8.06
C CYS A 97 -19.09 -12.01 -7.59
N ALA A 98 -20.38 -12.34 -7.51
CA ALA A 98 -20.86 -13.67 -7.12
C ALA A 98 -20.48 -14.75 -8.15
N GLU A 99 -20.66 -14.46 -9.44
CA GLU A 99 -20.23 -15.34 -10.53
C GLU A 99 -18.72 -15.59 -10.48
N ALA A 100 -17.93 -14.53 -10.29
CA ALA A 100 -16.48 -14.62 -10.15
C ALA A 100 -16.05 -15.46 -8.93
N ALA A 101 -16.65 -15.22 -7.77
CA ALA A 101 -16.37 -15.98 -6.55
C ALA A 101 -16.68 -17.48 -6.72
N ASN A 102 -17.78 -17.83 -7.41
CA ASN A 102 -18.17 -19.21 -7.68
C ASN A 102 -17.21 -19.94 -8.64
N LEU A 103 -16.60 -19.23 -9.58
CA LEU A 103 -15.55 -19.80 -10.44
C LEU A 103 -14.26 -20.11 -9.67
N GLY A 104 -14.08 -19.49 -8.51
CA GLY A 104 -12.91 -19.63 -7.65
C GLY A 104 -11.68 -18.87 -8.17
N PHE A 105 -10.68 -18.80 -7.30
CA PHE A 105 -9.41 -18.11 -7.53
C PHE A 105 -8.32 -19.09 -7.94
N LYS A 106 -7.45 -18.69 -8.86
CA LYS A 106 -6.27 -19.46 -9.27
C LYS A 106 -5.15 -19.28 -8.26
N ARG A 107 -4.17 -20.20 -8.28
CA ARG A 107 -2.92 -20.03 -7.54
C ARG A 107 -2.26 -18.70 -7.96
N GLY A 108 -1.86 -17.90 -6.97
CA GLY A 108 -1.30 -16.56 -7.18
C GLY A 108 -2.33 -15.43 -7.16
N GLU A 109 -3.63 -15.73 -7.11
CA GLU A 109 -4.67 -14.71 -6.95
C GLU A 109 -5.10 -14.59 -5.47
N CYS A 110 -5.36 -13.36 -5.02
CA CYS A 110 -5.88 -13.09 -3.69
C CYS A 110 -7.37 -13.46 -3.61
N LYS A 111 -7.70 -14.38 -2.71
CA LYS A 111 -9.09 -14.86 -2.48
C LYS A 111 -9.91 -13.98 -1.53
N ASP A 112 -9.26 -13.01 -0.88
CA ASP A 112 -9.83 -12.15 0.15
C ASP A 112 -9.92 -10.68 -0.32
N GLY A 113 -9.73 -10.42 -1.61
CA GLY A 113 -9.61 -9.08 -2.16
C GLY A 113 -10.82 -8.65 -2.98
N CYS A 114 -10.91 -7.35 -3.26
CA CYS A 114 -11.94 -6.82 -4.17
C CYS A 114 -11.78 -7.42 -5.57
N ILE A 115 -12.80 -8.17 -6.02
CA ILE A 115 -12.85 -8.81 -7.35
C ILE A 115 -12.83 -7.78 -8.50
N GLY A 116 -13.27 -6.55 -8.24
CA GLY A 116 -13.15 -5.45 -9.21
C GLY A 116 -14.24 -5.41 -10.30
N ILE A 117 -15.35 -6.13 -10.15
CA ILE A 117 -16.51 -6.04 -11.06
C ILE A 117 -17.45 -4.89 -10.67
N GLY A 118 -17.56 -4.59 -9.37
CA GLY A 118 -18.38 -3.48 -8.90
C GLY A 118 -19.84 -3.82 -8.61
N SER A 119 -20.19 -5.06 -8.27
CA SER A 119 -21.56 -5.43 -7.89
C SER A 119 -22.16 -4.57 -6.77
N CYS A 120 -21.33 -4.02 -5.88
CA CYS A 120 -21.79 -3.10 -4.83
C CYS A 120 -22.33 -1.76 -5.36
N ILE A 121 -21.96 -1.35 -6.58
CA ILE A 121 -22.44 -0.12 -7.22
C ILE A 121 -23.95 -0.21 -7.44
N ASP A 122 -24.47 -1.38 -7.84
CA ASP A 122 -25.90 -1.59 -8.12
C ASP A 122 -26.79 -1.44 -6.85
N PHE A 123 -26.19 -1.63 -5.67
CA PHE A 123 -26.83 -1.52 -4.37
C PHE A 123 -26.78 -0.09 -3.82
N CYS A 124 -25.88 0.75 -4.33
CA CYS A 124 -25.80 2.15 -3.93
C CYS A 124 -26.91 2.95 -4.60
N LYS A 125 -27.92 3.38 -3.84
CA LYS A 125 -29.02 4.24 -4.33
C LYS A 125 -28.73 5.74 -4.20
N PHE A 126 -27.49 6.10 -3.89
CA PHE A 126 -27.03 7.48 -3.67
C PHE A 126 -25.96 7.92 -4.68
N ASP A 127 -25.69 7.10 -5.70
CA ASP A 127 -24.68 7.36 -6.74
C ASP A 127 -23.28 7.70 -6.16
N ALA A 128 -22.95 7.07 -5.02
CA ALA A 128 -21.72 7.31 -4.28
C ALA A 128 -20.57 6.39 -4.71
N MET A 129 -20.77 5.50 -5.69
CA MET A 129 -19.77 4.50 -6.08
C MET A 129 -19.57 4.48 -7.59
N THR A 130 -18.31 4.36 -8.02
CA THR A 130 -17.92 4.21 -9.44
C THR A 130 -16.83 3.16 -9.58
N LEU A 131 -16.68 2.55 -10.76
CA LEU A 131 -15.61 1.59 -11.04
C LEU A 131 -14.53 2.25 -11.91
N SER A 132 -13.27 2.16 -11.49
CA SER A 132 -12.11 2.65 -12.24
C SER A 132 -10.95 1.67 -12.11
N ASN A 133 -10.43 1.15 -13.22
CA ASN A 133 -9.32 0.18 -13.28
C ASN A 133 -9.49 -1.01 -12.30
N GLY A 134 -10.69 -1.60 -12.28
CA GLY A 134 -11.01 -2.72 -11.38
C GLY A 134 -11.03 -2.35 -9.90
N ARG A 135 -11.10 -1.06 -9.55
CA ARG A 135 -11.27 -0.57 -8.17
C ARG A 135 -12.57 0.20 -8.06
N VAL A 136 -13.32 -0.06 -7.00
CA VAL A 136 -14.50 0.72 -6.67
C VAL A 136 -14.05 1.97 -5.91
N ILE A 137 -14.40 3.14 -6.44
CA ILE A 137 -14.12 4.44 -5.86
C ILE A 137 -15.40 4.94 -5.19
N ILE A 138 -15.28 5.36 -3.92
CA ILE A 138 -16.40 5.84 -3.11
C ILE A 138 -16.30 7.36 -2.99
N ASP A 139 -17.35 8.05 -3.41
CA ASP A 139 -17.56 9.47 -3.19
C ASP A 139 -18.08 9.66 -1.76
N LYS A 140 -17.18 10.12 -0.87
CA LYS A 140 -17.48 10.34 0.54
C LYS A 140 -18.65 11.31 0.70
N GLU A 141 -18.72 12.38 -0.09
CA GLU A 141 -19.75 13.42 0.04
C GLU A 141 -21.15 12.93 -0.32
N LYS A 142 -21.25 11.93 -1.20
CA LYS A 142 -22.53 11.31 -1.57
C LYS A 142 -22.90 10.10 -0.74
N CYS A 143 -21.91 9.45 -0.12
CA CYS A 143 -22.16 8.26 0.67
C CYS A 143 -22.99 8.62 1.91
N SER A 144 -24.19 8.05 2.02
CA SER A 144 -25.10 8.31 3.15
C SER A 144 -24.81 7.47 4.39
N GLY A 145 -23.81 6.58 4.38
CA GLY A 145 -23.55 5.70 5.53
C GLY A 145 -24.52 4.52 5.67
N CYS A 146 -25.37 4.25 4.66
CA CYS A 146 -26.47 3.29 4.80
C CYS A 146 -26.06 1.81 4.98
N GLY A 147 -24.83 1.44 4.64
CA GLY A 147 -24.33 0.06 4.74
C GLY A 147 -24.83 -0.91 3.65
N ALA A 148 -25.65 -0.49 2.68
CA ALA A 148 -26.20 -1.40 1.66
C ALA A 148 -25.13 -2.13 0.83
N CYS A 149 -24.01 -1.46 0.56
CA CYS A 149 -22.87 -2.03 -0.13
C CYS A 149 -22.06 -3.03 0.74
N ALA A 150 -22.14 -2.92 2.07
CA ALA A 150 -21.49 -3.82 3.01
C ALA A 150 -22.29 -5.11 3.26
N ASN A 151 -23.54 -5.17 2.77
CA ASN A 151 -24.35 -6.37 2.85
C ASN A 151 -23.69 -7.54 2.08
N ALA A 152 -23.79 -8.76 2.61
CA ALA A 152 -23.17 -9.96 2.04
C ALA A 152 -23.70 -10.31 0.63
N GLU A 153 -24.94 -9.93 0.30
CA GLU A 153 -25.47 -10.08 -1.06
C GLU A 153 -24.85 -9.08 -2.05
N SER A 154 -24.40 -7.93 -1.54
CA SER A 154 -23.76 -6.88 -2.32
C SER A 154 -22.27 -7.15 -2.53
N CYS A 155 -21.56 -7.42 -1.44
CA CYS A 155 -20.13 -7.72 -1.43
C CYS A 155 -19.90 -9.15 -0.94
N VAL A 156 -19.91 -10.12 -1.86
CA VAL A 156 -19.65 -11.54 -1.55
C VAL A 156 -18.27 -11.83 -0.95
N GLN A 157 -17.36 -10.85 -1.01
CA GLN A 157 -16.03 -10.90 -0.38
C GLN A 157 -16.04 -10.42 1.07
N ASN A 158 -17.11 -9.75 1.53
CA ASN A 158 -17.25 -9.16 2.86
C ASN A 158 -16.10 -8.21 3.25
N ILE A 159 -15.67 -7.36 2.30
CA ILE A 159 -14.55 -6.43 2.46
C ILE A 159 -14.98 -4.96 2.52
N ILE A 160 -16.28 -4.68 2.48
CA ILE A 160 -16.81 -3.32 2.63
C ILE A 160 -17.26 -3.18 4.08
N THR A 161 -16.71 -2.21 4.78
CA THR A 161 -17.06 -1.89 6.17
C THR A 161 -17.49 -0.44 6.28
N MET A 162 -18.24 -0.13 7.32
CA MET A 162 -18.54 1.24 7.70
C MET A 162 -17.49 1.73 8.69
N ILE A 163 -17.04 2.97 8.53
CA ILE A 163 -16.06 3.62 9.41
C ILE A 163 -16.52 5.05 9.68
N PRO A 164 -16.08 5.69 10.78
CA PRO A 164 -16.40 7.09 11.04
C PRO A 164 -16.02 7.99 9.86
N ARG A 165 -16.89 8.92 9.51
CA ARG A 165 -16.67 9.82 8.38
C ARG A 165 -15.42 10.66 8.57
N ASP A 166 -15.11 11.09 9.79
CA ASP A 166 -13.95 11.91 10.11
C ASP A 166 -12.64 11.11 10.26
N ALA A 167 -12.68 9.77 10.14
CA ALA A 167 -11.48 8.95 10.15
C ALA A 167 -10.47 9.42 9.09
N THR A 168 -9.20 9.46 9.47
CA THR A 168 -8.10 9.95 8.61
C THR A 168 -7.08 8.86 8.25
N ASN A 169 -7.07 7.75 9.00
CA ASN A 169 -6.14 6.64 8.83
C ASN A 169 -6.88 5.35 8.49
N PHE A 170 -6.39 4.62 7.48
CA PHE A 170 -7.09 3.45 6.96
C PHE A 170 -6.14 2.30 6.64
N ILE A 171 -6.55 1.06 6.91
CA ILE A 171 -5.79 -0.15 6.55
C ILE A 171 -6.56 -0.91 5.45
N PRO A 172 -6.16 -0.80 4.16
CA PRO A 172 -6.94 -1.31 3.04
C PRO A 172 -6.53 -2.74 2.65
N CYS A 173 -6.56 -3.67 3.61
CA CYS A 173 -6.26 -5.07 3.38
C CYS A 173 -7.10 -5.97 4.29
N SER A 174 -7.66 -7.02 3.72
CA SER A 174 -8.45 -8.06 4.39
C SER A 174 -7.90 -9.47 4.15
N SER A 175 -6.73 -9.57 3.49
CA SER A 175 -6.09 -10.86 3.24
C SER A 175 -5.73 -11.57 4.53
N LYS A 176 -6.01 -12.89 4.53
CA LYS A 176 -5.72 -13.80 5.63
C LYS A 176 -4.54 -14.72 5.33
N GLU A 177 -3.75 -14.41 4.30
CA GLU A 177 -2.53 -15.17 3.98
C GLU A 177 -1.53 -15.04 5.14
N GLU A 178 -1.14 -16.16 5.73
CA GLU A 178 -0.28 -16.23 6.91
C GLU A 178 1.21 -16.10 6.58
N ASP A 179 1.58 -16.42 5.34
CA ASP A 179 2.95 -16.40 4.85
C ASP A 179 3.27 -15.02 4.24
N ASP A 180 4.25 -14.31 4.80
CA ASP A 180 4.59 -12.97 4.37
C ASP A 180 5.30 -12.95 2.99
N GLU A 181 6.07 -13.99 2.66
CA GLU A 181 6.67 -14.18 1.34
C GLU A 181 5.58 -14.38 0.29
N LYS A 182 4.62 -15.28 0.54
CA LYS A 182 3.46 -15.46 -0.35
C LYS A 182 2.60 -14.21 -0.45
N THR A 183 2.42 -13.48 0.64
CA THR A 183 1.70 -12.20 0.61
C THR A 183 2.37 -11.22 -0.36
N ARG A 184 3.71 -11.12 -0.33
CA ARG A 184 4.47 -10.26 -1.25
C ARG A 184 4.44 -10.74 -2.69
N GLU A 185 4.47 -12.06 -2.90
CA GLU A 185 4.31 -12.68 -4.22
C GLU A 185 2.93 -12.37 -4.81
N ILE A 186 1.87 -12.54 -4.03
CA ILE A 186 0.49 -12.39 -4.46
C ILE A 186 0.14 -10.90 -4.63
N CYS A 187 0.41 -10.06 -3.63
CA CYS A 187 -0.11 -8.69 -3.57
C CYS A 187 0.89 -7.70 -2.98
N GLY A 188 1.29 -6.71 -3.78
CA GLY A 188 2.09 -5.58 -3.31
C GLY A 188 1.43 -4.82 -2.15
N PHE A 189 0.10 -4.76 -2.12
CA PHE A 189 -0.67 -4.02 -1.11
C PHE A 189 -1.09 -4.88 0.10
N GLY A 190 -0.63 -6.13 0.19
CA GLY A 190 -0.98 -7.03 1.29
C GLY A 190 -0.34 -6.66 2.62
N CYS A 191 -1.12 -6.71 3.71
CA CYS A 191 -0.60 -6.66 5.07
C CYS A 191 0.15 -7.96 5.38
N ILE A 192 1.32 -7.85 6.00
CA ILE A 192 2.18 -9.00 6.37
C ILE A 192 2.13 -9.30 7.88
N ALA A 193 1.11 -8.81 8.59
CA ALA A 193 0.89 -9.02 10.03
C ALA A 193 2.07 -8.70 10.99
N CYS A 194 3.10 -7.97 10.56
CA CYS A 194 4.35 -7.79 11.34
C CYS A 194 4.20 -7.03 12.67
N SER A 195 3.02 -6.48 12.96
CA SER A 195 2.66 -5.80 14.22
C SER A 195 3.44 -4.51 14.53
N ASP A 196 4.19 -3.95 13.57
CA ASP A 196 4.86 -2.65 13.76
C ASP A 196 3.87 -1.51 14.03
N CYS A 197 2.73 -1.50 13.31
CA CYS A 197 1.68 -0.51 13.52
C CYS A 197 1.01 -0.64 14.89
N VAL A 198 0.83 -1.87 15.39
CA VAL A 198 0.32 -2.16 16.74
C VAL A 198 1.24 -1.56 17.79
N ARG A 199 2.54 -1.89 17.72
CA ARG A 199 3.55 -1.35 18.66
C ARG A 199 3.69 0.17 18.59
N ALA A 200 3.44 0.76 17.43
CA ALA A 200 3.57 2.20 17.22
C ALA A 200 2.35 3.01 17.68
N CYS A 201 1.20 2.36 17.87
CA CYS A 201 -0.03 3.07 18.20
C CYS A 201 -0.06 3.47 19.69
N PRO A 202 -0.07 4.78 20.02
CA PRO A 202 -0.07 5.22 21.41
C PRO A 202 -1.37 4.91 22.15
N GLU A 203 -2.49 4.86 21.42
CA GLU A 203 -3.83 4.63 21.99
C GLU A 203 -4.23 3.14 22.02
N GLY A 204 -3.36 2.24 21.54
CA GLY A 204 -3.70 0.82 21.43
C GLY A 204 -4.90 0.56 20.50
N ALA A 205 -5.09 1.40 19.48
CA ALA A 205 -6.20 1.37 18.55
C ALA A 205 -6.02 0.37 17.38
N ILE A 206 -4.94 -0.42 17.36
CA ILE A 206 -4.64 -1.34 16.26
C ILE A 206 -4.39 -2.73 16.81
N GLU A 207 -4.99 -3.73 16.19
CA GLU A 207 -4.81 -5.14 16.50
C GLU A 207 -4.53 -5.95 15.23
N ILE A 208 -3.89 -7.12 15.35
CA ILE A 208 -3.82 -8.10 14.26
C ILE A 208 -4.96 -9.09 14.43
N ILE A 209 -5.88 -9.12 13.47
CA ILE A 209 -7.02 -10.05 13.42
C ILE A 209 -6.93 -10.79 12.09
N ASP A 210 -7.06 -12.12 12.09
CA ASP A 210 -7.00 -12.94 10.87
C ASP A 210 -5.81 -12.57 9.95
N ASN A 211 -4.61 -12.45 10.54
CA ASN A 211 -3.35 -12.10 9.87
C ASN A 211 -3.32 -10.76 9.10
N HIS A 212 -4.17 -9.80 9.45
CA HIS A 212 -4.03 -8.42 8.98
C HIS A 212 -4.31 -7.41 10.10
N ALA A 213 -3.84 -6.18 9.91
CA ALA A 213 -4.03 -5.14 10.90
C ALA A 213 -5.42 -4.50 10.76
N VAL A 214 -6.10 -4.29 11.88
CA VAL A 214 -7.44 -3.69 11.96
C VAL A 214 -7.38 -2.50 12.92
N ILE A 215 -8.09 -1.42 12.58
CA ILE A 215 -8.21 -0.22 13.42
C ILE A 215 -9.51 -0.29 14.22
N ASP A 216 -9.41 -0.10 15.52
CA ASP A 216 -10.50 0.26 16.41
C ASP A 216 -10.65 1.79 16.38
N TYR A 217 -11.67 2.26 15.66
CA TYR A 217 -11.89 3.70 15.48
C TYR A 217 -12.40 4.41 16.74
N ASP A 218 -12.92 3.68 17.74
CA ASP A 218 -13.33 4.29 19.00
C ASP A 218 -12.10 4.74 19.83
N LYS A 219 -10.93 4.16 19.55
CA LYS A 219 -9.64 4.54 20.17
C LYS A 219 -8.75 5.38 19.25
N CYS A 220 -8.99 5.36 17.95
CA CYS A 220 -8.07 5.98 16.99
C CYS A 220 -8.19 7.51 17.01
N VAL A 221 -7.08 8.19 17.30
CA VAL A 221 -7.00 9.66 17.31
C VAL A 221 -6.39 10.25 16.03
N GLY A 222 -6.15 9.44 15.00
CA GLY A 222 -5.62 9.92 13.72
C GLY A 222 -4.15 10.41 13.75
N CYS A 223 -3.34 9.92 14.70
CA CYS A 223 -1.97 10.41 14.93
C CYS A 223 -0.88 9.94 13.94
N VAL A 224 -1.24 9.15 12.92
CA VAL A 224 -0.37 8.71 11.82
C VAL A 224 0.83 7.80 12.14
N ALA A 225 1.09 7.50 13.42
CA ALA A 225 2.23 6.66 13.84
C ALA A 225 2.25 5.29 13.14
N CYS A 226 1.07 4.70 12.95
CA CYS A 226 0.91 3.43 12.24
C CYS A 226 1.33 3.50 10.76
N THR A 227 0.95 4.59 10.08
CA THR A 227 1.30 4.82 8.67
C THR A 227 2.81 4.93 8.49
N VAL A 228 3.47 5.70 9.36
CA VAL A 228 4.93 5.89 9.32
C VAL A 228 5.66 4.55 9.51
N LYS A 229 5.24 3.74 10.49
CA LYS A 229 5.92 2.48 10.85
C LYS A 229 5.56 1.29 9.96
N CYS A 230 4.54 1.38 9.11
CA CYS A 230 4.16 0.28 8.22
C CYS A 230 5.30 -0.07 7.23
N LYS A 231 5.92 -1.25 7.37
CA LYS A 231 7.00 -1.72 6.47
C LYS A 231 6.56 -1.84 5.01
N LYS A 232 5.29 -2.17 4.78
CA LYS A 232 4.70 -2.32 3.44
C LYS A 232 4.23 -0.99 2.84
N LYS A 233 4.14 0.08 3.65
CA LYS A 233 3.63 1.41 3.29
C LYS A 233 2.23 1.35 2.65
N ILE A 234 1.35 0.52 3.20
CA ILE A 234 -0.02 0.29 2.68
C ILE A 234 -1.11 1.01 3.46
N ILE A 235 -0.81 1.47 4.68
CA ILE A 235 -1.77 2.25 5.49
C ILE A 235 -1.90 3.63 4.85
N ILE A 236 -3.13 4.06 4.64
CA ILE A 236 -3.45 5.33 3.98
C ILE A 236 -3.70 6.39 5.05
N ASP A 237 -3.19 7.58 4.81
CA ASP A 237 -3.52 8.81 5.54
C ASP A 237 -4.04 9.84 4.53
N THR A 238 -5.21 10.41 4.78
CA THR A 238 -5.83 11.42 3.89
C THR A 238 -5.47 12.86 4.24
N MET A 239 -4.83 13.11 5.39
CA MET A 239 -4.44 14.43 5.86
C MET A 239 -2.99 14.77 5.52
N HIS A 240 -2.10 13.77 5.53
CA HIS A 240 -0.67 13.97 5.34
C HIS A 240 -0.12 13.15 4.17
N ASP A 241 0.70 13.79 3.33
CA ASP A 241 1.49 13.09 2.31
C ASP A 241 2.78 12.51 2.90
N LEU A 242 2.64 11.33 3.53
CA LEU A 242 3.76 10.65 4.17
C LEU A 242 4.68 9.92 3.17
N THR A 243 4.39 9.95 1.86
CA THR A 243 5.30 9.39 0.85
C THR A 243 6.62 10.15 0.78
N LYS A 244 6.62 11.41 1.24
CA LYS A 244 7.81 12.26 1.39
C LYS A 244 8.65 11.91 2.63
N LEU A 245 8.01 11.32 3.64
CA LEU A 245 8.66 10.92 4.89
C LEU A 245 9.25 9.52 4.77
N LYS A 246 10.53 9.47 4.39
CA LYS A 246 11.29 8.23 4.25
C LYS A 246 12.68 8.37 4.87
N ASP A 247 13.03 7.40 5.70
CA ASP A 247 14.35 7.23 6.29
C ASP A 247 15.31 6.58 5.29
N LYS A 248 14.80 5.64 4.48
CA LYS A 248 15.58 4.85 3.54
C LYS A 248 14.91 4.73 2.17
N VAL A 249 15.72 4.72 1.12
CA VAL A 249 15.33 4.46 -0.26
C VAL A 249 16.04 3.22 -0.79
N ALA A 250 15.47 2.61 -1.83
CA ALA A 250 16.10 1.49 -2.50
C ALA A 250 17.30 1.97 -3.33
N PHE A 251 18.38 1.20 -3.33
CA PHE A 251 19.58 1.44 -4.12
C PHE A 251 20.02 0.14 -4.78
N VAL A 252 20.36 0.20 -6.06
CA VAL A 252 20.80 -0.96 -6.83
C VAL A 252 22.32 -1.01 -6.82
N LYS A 253 22.91 -2.05 -6.22
CA LYS A 253 24.36 -2.30 -6.20
C LYS A 253 24.89 -2.84 -7.54
N CYS A 254 24.49 -2.20 -8.64
CA CYS A 254 24.97 -2.48 -9.98
C CYS A 254 24.93 -1.20 -10.83
N ASN A 255 26.06 -0.88 -11.46
CA ASN A 255 26.15 0.15 -12.50
C ASN A 255 26.69 -0.42 -13.82
N GLY A 256 26.58 -1.74 -14.00
CA GLY A 256 26.89 -2.39 -15.26
C GLY A 256 26.03 -1.85 -16.41
N GLY A 257 26.54 -1.96 -17.63
CA GLY A 257 25.77 -1.63 -18.82
C GLY A 257 24.97 -2.82 -19.36
N LYS A 258 24.46 -2.64 -20.58
CA LYS A 258 23.54 -3.55 -21.27
C LYS A 258 24.07 -4.94 -21.65
N LYS A 259 25.37 -5.21 -21.50
CA LYS A 259 25.98 -6.47 -21.93
C LYS A 259 25.26 -7.71 -21.36
N ALA A 260 24.92 -7.69 -20.07
CA ALA A 260 24.22 -8.79 -19.44
C ALA A 260 22.75 -8.89 -19.91
N SER A 261 22.03 -7.75 -19.93
CA SER A 261 20.62 -7.74 -20.32
C SER A 261 20.42 -8.20 -21.77
N GLU A 262 21.27 -7.75 -22.71
CA GLU A 262 21.22 -8.15 -24.11
C GLU A 262 21.44 -9.67 -24.29
N VAL A 263 22.33 -10.28 -23.50
CA VAL A 263 22.52 -11.75 -23.53
C VAL A 263 21.25 -12.46 -23.08
N TYR A 264 20.65 -12.05 -21.97
CA TYR A 264 19.42 -12.67 -21.47
C TYR A 264 18.25 -12.48 -22.43
N GLU A 265 18.09 -11.28 -23.01
CA GLU A 265 17.07 -10.98 -24.02
C GLU A 265 17.24 -11.85 -25.27
N ASN A 266 18.47 -12.02 -25.76
CA ASN A 266 18.76 -12.88 -26.92
C ASN A 266 18.48 -14.37 -26.64
N LEU A 267 18.50 -14.79 -25.38
CA LEU A 267 18.11 -16.13 -24.94
C LEU A 267 16.60 -16.26 -24.72
N GLY A 268 15.82 -15.18 -24.92
CA GLY A 268 14.38 -15.14 -24.71
C GLY A 268 13.96 -15.10 -23.23
N ILE A 269 14.90 -14.80 -22.32
CA ILE A 269 14.62 -14.68 -20.90
C ILE A 269 14.00 -13.31 -20.63
N THR A 270 12.88 -13.27 -19.90
CA THR A 270 12.13 -12.04 -19.56
C THR A 270 11.85 -11.89 -18.06
N ASP A 271 12.47 -12.76 -17.26
CA ASP A 271 12.30 -12.84 -15.82
C ASP A 271 13.66 -13.03 -15.14
N CYS A 272 13.91 -12.25 -14.08
CA CYS A 272 15.19 -12.31 -13.38
C CYS A 272 15.42 -13.67 -12.72
N SER A 273 14.37 -14.28 -12.15
CA SER A 273 14.48 -15.54 -11.43
C SER A 273 14.73 -16.69 -12.39
N GLU A 274 14.12 -16.65 -13.58
CA GLU A 274 14.45 -17.58 -14.66
C GLU A 274 15.92 -17.46 -15.08
N ALA A 275 16.42 -16.23 -15.24
CA ALA A 275 17.82 -15.97 -15.59
C ALA A 275 18.78 -16.62 -14.58
N VAL A 276 18.51 -16.47 -13.28
CA VAL A 276 19.33 -17.05 -12.19
C VAL A 276 19.24 -18.58 -12.18
N ALA A 277 18.06 -19.14 -12.46
CA ALA A 277 17.83 -20.58 -12.36
C ALA A 277 18.42 -21.37 -13.55
N LYS A 278 18.41 -20.80 -14.76
CA LYS A 278 18.71 -21.55 -15.99
C LYS A 278 20.04 -21.22 -16.64
N ILE A 279 20.57 -20.02 -16.40
CA ILE A 279 21.73 -19.51 -17.15
C ILE A 279 22.92 -19.40 -16.22
N ASN A 280 24.03 -20.04 -16.60
CA ASN A 280 25.32 -19.81 -15.99
C ASN A 280 25.99 -18.59 -16.67
N PRO A 281 26.18 -17.44 -15.96
CA PRO A 281 26.73 -16.22 -16.55
C PRO A 281 28.13 -16.39 -17.17
N LYS A 282 28.93 -17.34 -16.65
CA LYS A 282 30.30 -17.57 -17.13
C LYS A 282 30.33 -18.09 -18.57
N ASP A 283 29.33 -18.88 -18.97
CA ASP A 283 29.25 -19.46 -20.32
C ASP A 283 29.02 -18.39 -21.40
N TYR A 284 28.56 -17.21 -21.00
CA TYR A 284 28.26 -16.09 -21.89
C TYR A 284 29.17 -14.87 -21.66
N ASN A 285 30.23 -15.03 -20.87
CA ASN A 285 31.18 -13.95 -20.56
C ASN A 285 30.50 -12.69 -19.97
N ILE A 286 29.55 -12.88 -19.06
CA ILE A 286 28.84 -11.80 -18.35
C ILE A 286 29.04 -11.91 -16.83
N CYS A 287 28.83 -10.80 -16.12
CA CYS A 287 29.04 -10.72 -14.67
C CYS A 287 28.14 -11.72 -13.92
N THR A 288 28.73 -12.46 -12.98
CA THR A 288 28.03 -13.47 -12.16
C THR A 288 27.11 -12.85 -11.11
N THR A 289 27.42 -11.63 -10.67
CA THR A 289 26.70 -10.93 -9.58
C THR A 289 25.73 -9.87 -10.10
N GLY A 290 26.01 -9.27 -11.25
CA GLY A 290 25.34 -8.06 -11.74
C GLY A 290 23.85 -8.22 -12.05
N CYS A 291 23.20 -7.08 -12.29
CA CYS A 291 21.79 -7.02 -12.66
C CYS A 291 21.55 -7.76 -13.98
N THR A 292 20.45 -8.52 -14.06
CA THR A 292 20.06 -9.25 -15.28
C THR A 292 19.29 -8.37 -16.28
N GLY A 293 18.79 -7.21 -15.83
CA GLY A 293 17.99 -6.28 -16.65
C GLY A 293 16.54 -6.68 -16.90
N GLN A 294 16.04 -7.80 -16.34
CA GLN A 294 14.73 -8.36 -16.70
C GLN A 294 13.51 -7.77 -15.95
N GLY A 295 13.73 -6.75 -15.10
CA GLY A 295 12.64 -5.93 -14.59
C GLY A 295 11.74 -6.54 -13.51
N ASN A 296 12.10 -7.63 -12.82
CA ASN A 296 11.24 -8.15 -11.73
C ASN A 296 10.98 -7.10 -10.64
N CYS A 297 11.98 -6.28 -10.32
CA CYS A 297 11.83 -5.16 -9.39
C CYS A 297 10.91 -4.05 -9.91
N THR A 298 10.83 -3.82 -11.22
CA THR A 298 9.92 -2.82 -11.82
C THR A 298 8.49 -3.32 -11.74
N LYS A 299 8.25 -4.61 -12.02
CA LYS A 299 6.92 -5.26 -11.94
C LYS A 299 6.29 -5.17 -10.54
N VAL A 300 7.09 -5.24 -9.47
CA VAL A 300 6.57 -5.16 -8.08
C VAL A 300 6.51 -3.73 -7.51
N CYS A 301 7.05 -2.74 -8.22
CA CYS A 301 7.10 -1.37 -7.73
C CYS A 301 5.73 -0.68 -7.90
N ARG A 302 5.06 -0.34 -6.80
CA ARG A 302 3.74 0.33 -6.81
C ARG A 302 3.78 1.84 -7.01
N TYR A 303 4.98 2.42 -7.03
CA TYR A 303 5.20 3.86 -7.00
C TYR A 303 5.92 4.35 -8.26
N ASP A 304 6.08 3.48 -9.27
CA ASP A 304 6.84 3.76 -10.50
C ASP A 304 8.23 4.33 -10.23
N ALA A 305 8.84 3.87 -9.13
CA ALA A 305 10.13 4.34 -8.64
C ALA A 305 11.31 3.56 -9.25
N ILE A 306 11.07 2.52 -10.07
CA ILE A 306 12.14 1.70 -10.64
C ILE A 306 11.92 1.53 -12.14
N SER A 307 12.97 1.78 -12.91
CA SER A 307 13.02 1.55 -14.36
C SER A 307 14.30 0.81 -14.74
N ILE A 308 14.30 0.16 -15.91
CA ILE A 308 15.52 -0.41 -16.49
C ILE A 308 16.13 0.63 -17.41
N VAL A 309 17.36 1.06 -17.11
CA VAL A 309 18.13 2.03 -17.88
C VAL A 309 19.47 1.39 -18.25
N ASP A 310 19.77 1.34 -19.55
CA ASP A 310 20.97 0.69 -20.09
C ASP A 310 21.19 -0.74 -19.56
N GLY A 311 20.11 -1.51 -19.45
CA GLY A 311 20.13 -2.91 -19.00
C GLY A 311 20.25 -3.14 -17.49
N THR A 312 20.24 -2.07 -16.68
CA THR A 312 20.32 -2.17 -15.22
C THR A 312 19.15 -1.44 -14.56
N ALA A 313 18.64 -1.98 -13.46
CA ALA A 313 17.62 -1.31 -12.66
C ALA A 313 18.16 -0.01 -12.04
N LYS A 314 17.39 1.08 -12.18
CA LYS A 314 17.64 2.38 -11.55
C LYS A 314 16.44 2.77 -10.71
N VAL A 315 16.72 3.33 -9.54
CA VAL A 315 15.69 3.79 -8.60
C VAL A 315 15.61 5.31 -8.67
N ASP A 316 14.39 5.83 -8.86
CA ASP A 316 14.01 7.20 -8.59
C ASP A 316 13.76 7.33 -7.07
N PRO A 317 14.67 7.97 -6.32
CA PRO A 317 14.55 8.04 -4.88
C PRO A 317 13.39 8.95 -4.44
N ASP A 318 12.93 9.88 -5.26
CA ASP A 318 11.82 10.79 -4.94
C ASP A 318 10.48 10.06 -4.93
N LYS A 319 10.31 9.07 -5.81
CA LYS A 319 9.13 8.19 -5.83
C LYS A 319 9.22 7.01 -4.89
N CYS A 320 10.43 6.57 -4.53
CA CYS A 320 10.61 5.45 -3.62
C CYS A 320 10.07 5.78 -2.22
N VAL A 321 9.29 4.88 -1.61
CA VAL A 321 8.77 5.03 -0.24
C VAL A 321 9.41 4.07 0.78
N GLY A 322 10.38 3.27 0.34
CA GLY A 322 11.10 2.33 1.18
C GLY A 322 10.32 1.08 1.62
N CYS A 323 9.33 0.61 0.84
CA CYS A 323 8.51 -0.57 1.16
C CYS A 323 9.24 -1.94 1.03
N LYS A 324 10.44 -1.93 0.44
CA LYS A 324 11.34 -3.08 0.22
C LYS A 324 10.85 -4.17 -0.73
N ASP A 325 9.69 -4.05 -1.37
CA ASP A 325 9.20 -5.15 -2.23
C ASP A 325 10.16 -5.49 -3.39
N CYS A 326 10.85 -4.49 -3.92
CA CYS A 326 11.90 -4.70 -4.91
C CYS A 326 13.12 -5.46 -4.38
N THR A 327 13.44 -5.36 -3.09
CA THR A 327 14.56 -6.10 -2.48
C THR A 327 14.25 -7.59 -2.48
N TYR A 328 13.03 -7.96 -2.09
CA TYR A 328 12.56 -9.35 -2.11
C TYR A 328 12.38 -9.90 -3.54
N ALA A 329 12.01 -9.05 -4.50
CA ALA A 329 11.83 -9.47 -5.88
C ALA A 329 13.15 -9.63 -6.66
N CYS A 330 14.29 -9.26 -6.08
CA CYS A 330 15.59 -9.35 -6.75
C CYS A 330 16.27 -10.69 -6.43
N PRO A 331 16.32 -11.66 -7.35
CA PRO A 331 16.95 -12.97 -7.09
C PRO A 331 18.48 -12.94 -7.02
N LYS A 332 19.08 -11.74 -7.15
CA LYS A 332 20.52 -11.48 -7.03
C LYS A 332 20.85 -10.65 -5.78
N ASP A 333 19.85 -10.29 -4.97
CA ASP A 333 20.00 -9.47 -3.76
C ASP A 333 20.75 -8.14 -3.98
N LEU A 334 20.61 -7.55 -5.17
CA LEU A 334 21.32 -6.33 -5.55
C LEU A 334 20.66 -5.05 -5.03
N ILE A 335 19.38 -5.12 -4.69
CA ILE A 335 18.62 -3.95 -4.26
C ILE A 335 18.63 -3.90 -2.74
N VAL A 336 19.27 -2.87 -2.20
CA VAL A 336 19.44 -2.66 -0.76
C VAL A 336 18.74 -1.38 -0.33
N MET A 337 18.45 -1.26 0.96
CA MET A 337 17.88 -0.03 1.53
C MET A 337 19.00 0.83 2.11
N VAL A 338 19.18 2.03 1.57
CA VAL A 338 20.19 3.01 2.03
C VAL A 338 19.50 4.23 2.62
N PRO A 339 20.13 4.96 3.56
CA PRO A 339 19.59 6.21 4.09
C PRO A 339 19.29 7.22 2.97
N TYR A 340 18.13 7.90 3.04
CA TYR A 340 17.77 8.97 2.10
C TYR A 340 18.35 10.31 2.58
N LYS A 341 19.67 10.43 2.46
CA LYS A 341 20.45 11.65 2.69
C LYS A 341 21.46 11.85 1.55
N GLY A 342 22.01 13.05 1.43
CA GLY A 342 23.07 13.36 0.47
C GLY A 342 24.35 12.60 0.81
N ILE A 343 24.60 11.49 0.10
CA ILE A 343 25.77 10.62 0.34
C ILE A 343 26.30 10.07 -0.98
N LYS A 344 27.54 9.58 -0.94
CA LYS A 344 28.12 8.81 -2.04
C LYS A 344 27.89 7.31 -1.82
N LEU A 345 27.68 6.57 -2.90
CA LEU A 345 27.38 5.14 -2.90
C LEU A 345 28.21 4.39 -3.94
N VAL A 346 28.52 3.12 -3.67
CA VAL A 346 29.28 2.26 -4.58
C VAL A 346 28.34 1.20 -5.20
N PRO A 347 27.95 1.33 -6.47
CA PRO A 347 27.03 0.43 -7.16
C PRO A 347 27.74 -0.80 -7.74
N CYS A 348 28.37 -1.60 -6.87
CA CYS A 348 28.99 -2.86 -7.27
C CYS A 348 28.91 -3.89 -6.13
N SER A 349 28.32 -5.06 -6.39
CA SER A 349 28.30 -6.20 -5.45
C SER A 349 29.27 -7.33 -5.82
N SER A 350 30.03 -7.20 -6.91
CA SER A 350 30.88 -8.31 -7.37
C SER A 350 32.05 -8.54 -6.41
N THR A 351 32.19 -9.79 -5.96
CA THR A 351 33.27 -10.25 -5.06
C THR A 351 34.43 -10.88 -5.81
N GLU A 352 34.35 -10.99 -7.14
CA GLU A 352 35.45 -11.49 -8.00
C GLU A 352 36.65 -10.53 -7.95
N ASP A 353 37.84 -11.03 -8.27
CA ASP A 353 39.02 -10.18 -8.39
C ASP A 353 38.93 -9.22 -9.59
N TYR A 354 39.81 -8.22 -9.61
CA TYR A 354 39.79 -7.19 -10.65
C TYR A 354 39.98 -7.76 -12.06
N GLU A 355 40.89 -8.72 -12.26
CA GLU A 355 41.20 -9.24 -13.60
C GLU A 355 39.96 -9.91 -14.21
N ASP A 356 39.20 -10.62 -13.40
CA ASP A 356 37.96 -11.27 -13.81
C ASP A 356 36.82 -10.25 -14.04
N LYS A 357 36.70 -9.25 -13.16
CA LYS A 357 35.73 -8.15 -13.35
C LYS A 357 35.97 -7.39 -14.65
N ALA A 358 37.22 -7.05 -14.96
CA ALA A 358 37.59 -6.25 -16.12
C ALA A 358 37.28 -6.94 -17.46
N LYS A 359 37.20 -8.29 -17.48
CA LYS A 359 36.81 -9.06 -18.69
C LYS A 359 35.32 -8.88 -19.02
N VAL A 360 34.48 -8.57 -18.03
CA VAL A 360 33.02 -8.62 -18.16
C VAL A 360 32.30 -7.31 -17.83
N CYS A 361 32.96 -6.35 -17.18
CA CYS A 361 32.33 -5.13 -16.71
C CYS A 361 33.26 -3.90 -16.76
N ASP A 362 32.80 -2.85 -17.45
CA ASP A 362 33.53 -1.58 -17.57
C ASP A 362 33.26 -0.59 -16.44
N SER A 363 32.38 -0.94 -15.51
CA SER A 363 31.92 -0.04 -14.43
C SER A 363 32.01 -0.70 -13.05
N ALA A 364 32.75 -1.81 -12.92
CA ALA A 364 32.96 -2.47 -11.64
C ALA A 364 33.94 -1.70 -10.74
N CYS A 365 33.71 -1.76 -9.42
CA CYS A 365 34.73 -1.40 -8.44
C CYS A 365 35.88 -2.40 -8.53
N ILE A 366 37.11 -1.87 -8.63
CA ILE A 366 38.32 -2.68 -8.85
C ILE A 366 39.10 -2.94 -7.55
N GLY A 367 38.57 -2.49 -6.41
CA GLY A 367 39.21 -2.71 -5.11
C GLY A 367 40.56 -2.03 -4.92
N CYS A 368 40.89 -0.98 -5.67
CA CYS A 368 42.21 -0.32 -5.62
C CYS A 368 42.49 0.47 -4.33
N GLU A 369 41.48 0.64 -3.47
CA GLU A 369 41.55 1.39 -2.21
C GLU A 369 41.84 2.91 -2.32
N ASP A 370 42.00 3.47 -3.52
CA ASP A 370 42.29 4.92 -3.69
C ASP A 370 41.26 5.81 -2.99
N CYS A 371 39.97 5.49 -3.15
CA CYS A 371 38.90 6.24 -2.49
C CYS A 371 38.97 6.16 -0.96
N LYS A 372 39.39 5.01 -0.41
CA LYS A 372 39.56 4.79 1.03
C LYS A 372 40.73 5.60 1.58
N VAL A 373 41.90 5.50 0.94
CA VAL A 373 43.11 6.21 1.38
C VAL A 373 42.95 7.73 1.31
N ASN A 374 42.16 8.22 0.37
CA ASN A 374 41.93 9.66 0.18
C ASN A 374 40.66 10.18 0.86
N CYS A 375 39.91 9.35 1.60
CA CYS A 375 38.72 9.82 2.31
C CYS A 375 39.15 10.66 3.53
N PRO A 376 38.89 11.98 3.57
CA PRO A 376 39.33 12.83 4.68
C PRO A 376 38.65 12.48 6.01
N ASN A 377 37.48 11.83 5.95
CA ASN A 377 36.64 11.53 7.10
C ASN A 377 36.66 10.04 7.46
N GLU A 378 37.54 9.25 6.84
CA GLU A 378 37.66 7.80 7.05
C GLU A 378 36.32 7.04 6.85
N ALA A 379 35.40 7.60 6.07
CA ALA A 379 34.07 7.06 5.81
C ALA A 379 34.05 5.85 4.87
N ILE A 380 35.19 5.40 4.36
CA ILE A 380 35.26 4.37 3.32
C ILE A 380 36.09 3.20 3.82
N TYR A 381 35.51 2.01 3.79
CA TYR A 381 36.19 0.76 4.10
C TYR A 381 36.04 -0.23 2.93
N MET A 382 36.84 -1.30 2.95
CA MET A 382 36.77 -2.34 1.94
C MET A 382 36.01 -3.54 2.50
N GLU A 383 35.04 -4.03 1.72
CA GLU A 383 34.32 -5.28 1.99
C GLU A 383 34.51 -6.20 0.79
N ASP A 384 35.06 -7.39 1.02
CA ASP A 384 35.51 -8.31 -0.03
C ASP A 384 36.38 -7.60 -1.08
N ALA A 385 35.87 -7.46 -2.31
CA ALA A 385 36.57 -6.86 -3.45
C ALA A 385 35.97 -5.51 -3.90
N HIS A 386 35.24 -4.81 -3.02
CA HIS A 386 34.64 -3.50 -3.31
C HIS A 386 34.70 -2.53 -2.13
N ALA A 387 34.67 -1.23 -2.46
CA ALA A 387 34.59 -0.18 -1.46
C ALA A 387 33.14 -0.05 -0.95
N VAL A 388 33.00 0.25 0.33
CA VAL A 388 31.73 0.57 0.98
C VAL A 388 31.89 1.92 1.68
N ILE A 389 30.87 2.77 1.54
CA ILE A 389 30.86 4.12 2.10
C ILE A 389 29.89 4.12 3.27
N ASP A 390 30.43 4.37 4.46
CA ASP A 390 29.66 4.62 5.66
C ASP A 390 28.94 5.96 5.51
N SER A 391 27.61 5.88 5.49
CA SER A 391 26.77 7.03 5.29
C SER A 391 26.79 8.00 6.48
N ASP A 392 27.17 7.55 7.66
CA ASP A 392 27.19 8.36 8.89
C ASP A 392 28.48 9.18 9.03
N LEU A 393 29.55 8.78 8.33
CA LEU A 393 30.82 9.52 8.30
C LEU A 393 31.00 10.35 7.01
N CYS A 394 30.22 10.05 5.97
CA CYS A 394 30.34 10.72 4.67
C CYS A 394 29.76 12.14 4.71
N GLU A 395 30.60 13.15 4.48
CA GLU A 395 30.18 14.56 4.37
C GLU A 395 29.96 15.02 2.90
N ASN A 396 29.80 14.06 1.98
CA ASN A 396 29.53 14.33 0.56
C ASN A 396 30.57 15.24 -0.16
N CYS A 397 31.85 15.20 0.23
CA CYS A 397 32.92 16.11 -0.24
C CYS A 397 33.54 15.82 -1.62
N GLU A 398 32.97 14.87 -2.40
CA GLU A 398 33.37 14.49 -3.77
C GLU A 398 34.78 13.90 -3.99
N VAL A 399 35.68 13.93 -2.99
CA VAL A 399 37.07 13.43 -3.13
C VAL A 399 37.13 11.99 -3.66
N CYS A 400 36.27 11.11 -3.14
CA CYS A 400 36.22 9.71 -3.57
C CYS A 400 35.80 9.54 -5.04
N GLN A 401 34.88 10.37 -5.54
CA GLN A 401 34.46 10.34 -6.94
C GLN A 401 35.58 10.81 -7.86
N TYR A 402 36.28 11.88 -7.48
CA TYR A 402 37.42 12.41 -8.24
C TYR A 402 38.56 11.40 -8.35
N MET A 403 38.89 10.71 -7.26
CA MET A 403 39.98 9.73 -7.22
C MET A 403 39.62 8.38 -7.86
N CYS A 404 38.35 8.11 -8.15
CA CYS A 404 37.92 6.81 -8.66
C CYS A 404 38.29 6.66 -10.15
N PRO A 405 39.25 5.78 -10.52
CA PRO A 405 39.68 5.63 -11.91
C PRO A 405 38.61 5.01 -12.83
N ARG A 406 37.53 4.48 -12.25
CA ARG A 406 36.40 3.86 -12.96
C ARG A 406 35.14 4.70 -12.93
N SER A 407 35.15 5.83 -12.23
CA SER A 407 33.96 6.66 -12.00
C SER A 407 32.75 5.84 -11.50
N VAL A 408 32.99 4.81 -10.67
CA VAL A 408 31.91 3.92 -10.20
C VAL A 408 31.06 4.57 -9.13
N ILE A 409 31.63 5.48 -8.33
CA ILE A 409 30.97 6.07 -7.16
C ILE A 409 29.92 7.08 -7.61
N VAL A 410 28.67 6.85 -7.21
CA VAL A 410 27.53 7.71 -7.56
C VAL A 410 27.10 8.55 -6.37
N GLU A 411 26.58 9.72 -6.66
CA GLU A 411 25.95 10.59 -5.67
C GLU A 411 24.46 10.29 -5.58
N GLN A 412 23.95 10.23 -4.35
CA GLN A 412 22.53 10.28 -4.08
C GLN A 412 22.15 11.71 -3.75
N GLU A 413 21.63 12.43 -4.75
CA GLU A 413 21.08 13.75 -4.54
C GLU A 413 19.78 13.64 -3.73
N VAL A 414 19.61 14.51 -2.74
CA VAL A 414 18.34 14.65 -2.00
C VAL A 414 17.92 16.12 -2.01
N PRO A 415 16.61 16.40 -2.16
CA PRO A 415 16.13 17.78 -2.16
C PRO A 415 16.35 18.51 -0.84
N GLU A 416 16.51 19.84 -0.89
CA GLU A 416 16.72 20.70 0.29
C GLU A 416 15.68 20.48 1.40
N TYR A 417 14.41 20.31 1.01
CA TYR A 417 13.32 20.10 1.96
C TYR A 417 13.52 18.86 2.84
N ASN A 418 14.26 17.86 2.37
CA ASN A 418 14.54 16.66 3.16
C ASN A 418 15.47 17.01 4.34
N TYR A 419 16.52 17.79 4.10
CA TYR A 419 17.40 18.27 5.17
C TYR A 419 16.63 19.11 6.19
N LEU A 420 15.80 20.04 5.72
CA LEU A 420 14.96 20.88 6.59
C LEU A 420 13.98 20.04 7.42
N GLN A 421 13.39 19.00 6.81
CA GLN A 421 12.45 18.11 7.49
C GLN A 421 13.15 17.26 8.56
N ARG A 422 14.35 16.74 8.28
CA ARG A 422 15.14 15.97 9.25
C ARG A 422 15.56 16.82 10.44
N ASP A 423 16.02 18.04 10.19
CA ASP A 423 16.37 19.02 11.23
C ASP A 423 15.15 19.37 12.09
N ALA A 424 14.00 19.64 11.47
CA ALA A 424 12.75 19.94 12.17
C ALA A 424 12.22 18.78 13.02
N LEU A 425 12.41 17.52 12.57
CA LEU A 425 12.05 16.33 13.33
C LEU A 425 13.04 16.02 14.45
N GLY A 426 14.14 16.78 14.56
CA GLY A 426 15.19 16.54 15.55
C GLY A 426 15.91 15.22 15.35
N ILE A 427 15.87 14.64 14.14
CA ILE A 427 16.58 13.40 13.80
C ILE A 427 18.07 13.75 13.76
N ARG A 428 18.78 13.45 14.84
CA ARG A 428 20.23 13.68 14.95
C ARG A 428 21.01 12.51 14.37
N GLU A 429 22.27 12.73 14.04
CA GLU A 429 23.18 11.68 13.58
C GLU A 429 23.20 10.49 14.57
N GLY A 430 22.95 9.28 14.06
CA GLY A 430 23.04 8.03 14.82
C GLY A 430 21.74 7.44 15.39
N GLU A 431 20.56 8.00 15.08
CA GLU A 431 19.24 7.43 15.44
C GLU A 431 18.56 6.62 14.33
#